data_AF-A0A290WX69-F1
#
_entry.id   AF-A0A290WX69-F1
#
_cell.length_a   1.000
_cell.length_b   1.000
_cell.length_c   1.000
_cell.angle_alpha   90.00
_cell.angle_beta   90.00
_cell.angle_gamma   90.00
#
_symmetry.space_group_name_H-M   'P 1'
#
loop_
_entity.id
_entity.type
_entity.pdbx_description
1 polymer ?
#
loop_
_entity_poly.entity_id
_entity_poly.type
_entity_poly.pdbx_seq_one_letter_code
_entity_poly.pdbx_strand_id
1 'polypeptide(L)'
;MICNQTLGRKSLIAVDALRNPLEAIFLQDRITNFHLVAVSCPDEQRLIRLALQNFSAKEIKSIDSTEYANRDIEVESTYSMQDIQGCLQRADIYLSNPDGDSRVGKLTNLTNQITRLISLMKRPGIITPTALERCMQIAYTAKLNSGCISRQVGALITDNNFSVKAIGWNDTPHGHVPCNLRNRDDLLSGLDKIAFSNYEKNDETYINNFKERNKRYIKIAATGRNVSYCFKSEFNSIYKTNNQVHTRSLHAEENAFLQISKYGGQGIYGGFLFTTASPCELCAKKAYQLGIRKIFYIDPYPGISIAHIIEGGESNPYMELFSGAIGRSFHKLYSPIMAYKDELNALAPEIVPKGIPA
;
A
#
# COMPACT_ATOMS: atom_id res chain seq x y z
N MET A 1 -0.19 -27.73 3.61
CA MET A 1 -1.66 -27.63 3.46
C MET A 1 -2.30 -28.08 4.76
N ILE A 2 -3.25 -27.31 5.29
CA ILE A 2 -4.00 -27.70 6.49
C ILE A 2 -4.95 -28.81 6.07
N CYS A 3 -4.64 -30.07 6.41
CA CYS A 3 -5.61 -31.14 6.33
C CYS A 3 -6.55 -31.01 7.51
N ASN A 4 -7.86 -31.01 7.26
CA ASN A 4 -8.82 -31.16 8.34
C ASN A 4 -8.62 -32.55 8.93
N GLN A 5 -8.07 -32.63 10.15
CA GLN A 5 -7.71 -33.90 10.80
C GLN A 5 -8.93 -34.80 11.00
N THR A 6 -10.11 -34.22 11.19
CA THR A 6 -11.38 -34.94 11.35
C THR A 6 -11.91 -35.49 10.02
N LEU A 7 -11.80 -34.71 8.93
CA LEU A 7 -12.39 -35.07 7.63
C LEU A 7 -11.41 -35.75 6.66
N GLY A 8 -10.12 -35.83 7.00
CA GLY A 8 -9.09 -36.47 6.17
C GLY A 8 -8.89 -35.84 4.79
N ARG A 9 -9.46 -34.64 4.53
CA ARG A 9 -9.47 -34.01 3.20
C ARG A 9 -8.83 -32.63 3.20
N LYS A 10 -8.27 -32.26 2.04
CA LYS A 10 -7.84 -30.89 1.74
C LYS A 10 -9.03 -29.95 1.93
N SER A 11 -8.83 -28.92 2.74
CA SER A 11 -9.88 -27.94 3.07
C SER A 11 -9.36 -26.54 2.77
N LEU A 12 -10.24 -25.70 2.22
CA LEU A 12 -10.02 -24.26 2.16
C LEU A 12 -10.70 -23.65 3.39
N ILE A 13 -10.00 -22.79 4.11
CA ILE A 13 -10.52 -22.13 5.31
C ILE A 13 -10.69 -20.65 4.98
N ALA A 14 -11.89 -20.13 5.20
CA ALA A 14 -12.16 -18.71 5.19
C ALA A 14 -12.29 -18.24 6.64
N VAL A 15 -11.51 -17.22 7.01
CA VAL A 15 -11.67 -16.50 8.27
C VAL A 15 -12.53 -15.28 7.94
N ASP A 16 -13.67 -15.15 8.62
CA ASP A 16 -14.71 -14.17 8.29
C ASP A 16 -14.21 -12.72 8.38
N ALA A 17 -13.56 -12.37 9.49
CA ALA A 17 -13.00 -11.04 9.68
C ALA A 17 -11.72 -11.08 10.52
N LEU A 18 -10.76 -10.24 10.13
CA LEU A 18 -9.62 -9.85 10.94
C LEU A 18 -9.71 -8.34 11.12
N ARG A 19 -9.67 -7.89 12.36
CA ARG A 19 -9.96 -6.49 12.70
C ARG A 19 -8.79 -5.79 13.36
N ASN A 20 -7.70 -6.50 13.63
CA ASN A 20 -6.48 -5.89 14.12
C ASN A 20 -5.28 -6.32 13.25
N PRO A 21 -4.41 -5.38 12.83
CA PRO A 21 -3.27 -5.69 11.97
C PRO A 21 -2.31 -6.70 12.61
N LEU A 22 -2.21 -6.77 13.94
CA LEU A 22 -1.38 -7.75 14.67
C LEU A 22 -1.87 -9.19 14.48
N GLU A 23 -3.19 -9.41 14.40
CA GLU A 23 -3.77 -10.71 14.07
C GLU A 23 -3.37 -11.12 12.65
N ALA A 24 -3.45 -10.18 11.71
CA ALA A 24 -3.00 -10.38 10.34
C ALA A 24 -1.49 -10.69 10.26
N ILE A 25 -0.64 -9.98 11.02
CA ILE A 25 0.80 -10.28 11.12
C ILE A 25 0.99 -11.72 11.59
N PHE A 26 0.31 -12.08 12.69
CA PHE A 26 0.45 -13.38 13.32
C PHE A 26 0.18 -14.53 12.34
N LEU A 27 -0.89 -14.41 11.54
CA LEU A 27 -1.28 -15.42 10.55
C LEU A 27 -0.38 -15.42 9.32
N GLN A 28 -0.04 -14.24 8.78
CA GLN A 28 0.83 -14.13 7.60
C GLN A 28 2.24 -14.70 7.84
N ASP A 29 2.76 -14.61 9.07
CA ASP A 29 4.11 -15.09 9.39
C ASP A 29 4.13 -16.57 9.76
N ARG A 30 3.00 -17.16 10.18
CA ARG A 30 2.91 -18.57 10.59
C ARG A 30 2.34 -19.50 9.54
N ILE A 31 1.50 -18.98 8.64
CA ILE A 31 0.79 -19.79 7.66
C ILE A 31 1.26 -19.39 6.27
N THR A 32 2.08 -20.23 5.65
CA THR A 32 2.67 -19.97 4.33
C THR A 32 1.63 -19.71 3.25
N ASN A 33 0.48 -20.37 3.27
CA ASN A 33 -0.60 -20.19 2.27
C ASN A 33 -1.74 -19.31 2.77
N PHE A 34 -1.47 -18.43 3.74
CA PHE A 34 -2.41 -17.41 4.16
C PHE A 34 -2.37 -16.22 3.20
N HIS A 35 -3.56 -15.72 2.90
CA HIS A 35 -3.82 -14.63 1.98
C HIS A 35 -4.77 -13.66 2.67
N LEU A 36 -4.28 -12.46 3.01
CA LEU A 36 -5.13 -11.43 3.61
C LEU A 36 -5.90 -10.71 2.49
N VAL A 37 -7.23 -10.75 2.55
CA VAL A 37 -8.11 -10.19 1.53
C VAL A 37 -8.83 -8.97 2.08
N ALA A 38 -8.63 -7.81 1.45
CA ALA A 38 -9.42 -6.61 1.66
C ALA A 38 -10.61 -6.61 0.69
N VAL A 39 -11.81 -6.38 1.20
CA VAL A 39 -13.03 -6.26 0.39
C VAL A 39 -13.59 -4.86 0.57
N SER A 40 -13.76 -4.13 -0.52
CA SER A 40 -14.18 -2.72 -0.51
C SER A 40 -15.31 -2.46 -1.50
N CYS A 41 -16.17 -1.49 -1.20
CA CYS A 41 -17.14 -0.95 -2.12
C CYS A 41 -17.16 0.59 -2.01
N PRO A 42 -17.77 1.31 -2.97
CA PRO A 42 -17.98 2.74 -2.84
C PRO A 42 -18.66 3.09 -1.51
N ASP A 43 -18.23 4.17 -0.87
CA ASP A 43 -18.69 4.53 0.48
C ASP A 43 -20.19 4.77 0.53
N GLU A 44 -20.76 5.42 -0.49
CA GLU A 44 -22.21 5.62 -0.63
C GLU A 44 -22.98 4.30 -0.57
N GLN A 45 -22.48 3.26 -1.25
CA GLN A 45 -23.09 1.93 -1.23
C GLN A 45 -22.94 1.26 0.14
N ARG A 46 -21.79 1.44 0.81
CA ARG A 46 -21.56 0.94 2.17
C ARG A 46 -22.58 1.54 3.14
N LEU A 47 -22.78 2.86 3.09
CA LEU A 47 -23.75 3.58 3.92
C LEU A 47 -25.18 3.10 3.67
N ILE A 48 -25.57 2.92 2.40
CA ILE A 48 -26.90 2.38 2.04
C ILE A 48 -27.08 0.97 2.59
N ARG A 49 -26.07 0.09 2.44
CA ARG A 49 -26.12 -1.29 2.95
C ARG A 49 -26.26 -1.34 4.47
N LEU A 50 -25.57 -0.47 5.20
CA LEU A 50 -25.69 -0.36 6.67
C LEU A 50 -27.06 0.19 7.08
N ALA A 51 -27.57 1.20 6.38
CA ALA A 51 -28.90 1.75 6.64
C ALA A 51 -30.00 0.69 6.43
N LEU A 52 -29.89 -0.16 5.40
CA LEU A 52 -30.79 -1.29 5.16
C LEU A 52 -30.71 -2.38 6.24
N GLN A 53 -29.62 -2.42 7.02
CA GLN A 53 -29.48 -3.28 8.21
C GLN A 53 -29.98 -2.61 9.50
N ASN A 54 -30.69 -1.47 9.39
CA ASN A 54 -31.22 -0.67 10.48
C ASN A 54 -30.17 0.04 11.35
N PHE A 55 -28.96 0.28 10.85
CA PHE A 55 -28.01 1.16 11.52
C PHE A 55 -28.37 2.63 11.29
N SER A 56 -28.47 3.41 12.36
CA SER A 56 -28.64 4.86 12.29
C SER A 56 -27.37 5.56 11.84
N ALA A 57 -27.50 6.77 11.26
CA ALA A 57 -26.35 7.58 10.86
C ALA A 57 -25.38 7.88 12.02
N LYS A 58 -25.91 7.97 13.26
CA LYS A 58 -25.08 8.17 14.46
C LYS A 58 -24.27 6.93 14.82
N GLU A 59 -24.87 5.74 14.70
CA GLU A 59 -24.16 4.47 14.93
C GLU A 59 -23.09 4.24 13.87
N ILE A 60 -23.40 4.48 12.59
CA ILE A 60 -22.43 4.37 11.51
C ILE A 60 -21.23 5.29 11.77
N LYS A 61 -21.47 6.54 12.13
CA LYS A 61 -20.40 7.49 12.48
C LYS A 61 -19.59 7.03 13.70
N SER A 62 -20.23 6.41 14.68
CA SER A 62 -19.54 5.84 15.85
C SER A 62 -18.66 4.66 15.46
N ILE A 63 -19.14 3.77 14.60
CA ILE A 63 -18.39 2.65 14.04
C ILE A 63 -17.17 3.18 13.27
N ASP A 64 -17.38 4.10 12.33
CA ASP A 64 -16.32 4.68 11.51
C ASP A 64 -15.26 5.37 12.39
N SER A 65 -15.68 6.10 13.42
CA SER A 65 -14.75 6.74 14.36
C SER A 65 -13.93 5.75 15.19
N THR A 66 -14.41 4.51 15.37
CA THR A 66 -13.72 3.46 16.12
C THR A 66 -12.79 2.64 15.22
N GLU A 67 -13.25 2.31 14.01
CA GLU A 67 -12.57 1.43 13.05
C GLU A 67 -11.44 2.14 12.29
N TYR A 68 -11.56 3.45 12.05
CA TYR A 68 -10.60 4.26 11.29
C TYR A 68 -9.88 5.32 12.16
N ALA A 69 -9.88 5.14 13.48
CA ALA A 69 -9.12 6.01 14.38
C ALA A 69 -7.61 5.86 14.14
N ASN A 70 -6.88 6.98 14.04
CA ASN A 70 -5.43 6.96 14.18
C ASN A 70 -5.08 6.57 15.61
N ARG A 71 -4.45 5.40 15.78
CA ARG A 71 -4.09 4.85 17.08
C ARG A 71 -2.60 5.00 17.33
N ASP A 72 -2.27 5.42 18.54
CA ASP A 72 -0.88 5.50 18.99
C ASP A 72 -0.46 4.14 19.55
N ILE A 73 0.63 3.59 19.01
CA ILE A 73 1.19 2.30 19.46
C ILE A 73 1.74 2.37 20.89
N GLU A 74 1.95 3.58 21.41
CA GLU A 74 2.32 3.83 22.81
C GLU A 74 1.16 3.54 23.79
N VAL A 75 -0.09 3.43 23.30
CA VAL A 75 -1.27 3.16 24.13
C VAL A 75 -1.57 1.66 24.15
N GLU A 76 -1.64 1.06 25.35
CA GLU A 76 -1.86 -0.38 25.52
C GLU A 76 -3.18 -0.89 24.92
N SER A 77 -4.23 -0.06 24.89
CA SER A 77 -5.49 -0.43 24.25
C SER A 77 -5.37 -0.57 22.72
N THR A 78 -4.34 0.00 22.09
CA THR A 78 -4.10 -0.16 20.64
C THR A 78 -3.87 -1.62 20.24
N TYR A 79 -3.33 -2.44 21.15
CA TYR A 79 -3.07 -3.86 20.89
C TYR A 79 -4.33 -4.73 20.89
N SER A 80 -5.45 -4.24 21.45
CA SER A 80 -6.67 -5.03 21.64
C SER A 80 -7.90 -4.49 20.91
N MET A 81 -7.92 -3.23 20.47
CA MET A 81 -9.07 -2.72 19.71
C MET A 81 -8.87 -2.76 18.18
N GLN A 82 -9.96 -2.46 17.47
CA GLN A 82 -10.08 -2.65 16.02
C GLN A 82 -9.37 -1.53 15.25
N ASP A 83 -8.57 -1.92 14.26
CA ASP A 83 -7.89 -1.04 13.31
C ASP A 83 -8.05 -1.64 11.90
N ILE A 84 -9.14 -1.25 11.26
CA ILE A 84 -9.48 -1.74 9.92
C ILE A 84 -8.55 -1.12 8.88
N GLN A 85 -8.17 0.16 9.06
CA GLN A 85 -7.24 0.82 8.15
C GLN A 85 -5.88 0.11 8.11
N GLY A 86 -5.33 -0.26 9.28
CA GLY A 86 -4.11 -1.03 9.38
C GLY A 86 -4.22 -2.41 8.71
N CYS A 87 -5.37 -3.07 8.81
CA CYS A 87 -5.63 -4.32 8.10
C CYS A 87 -5.68 -4.12 6.57
N LEU A 88 -6.35 -3.08 6.09
CA LEU A 88 -6.44 -2.74 4.66
C LEU A 88 -5.07 -2.44 4.06
N GLN A 89 -4.21 -1.69 4.76
CA GLN A 89 -2.85 -1.38 4.32
C GLN A 89 -1.94 -2.61 4.24
N ARG A 90 -2.29 -3.68 4.98
CA ARG A 90 -1.55 -4.93 5.06
C ARG A 90 -2.08 -6.02 4.15
N ALA A 91 -3.26 -5.84 3.57
CA ALA A 91 -3.88 -6.82 2.70
C ALA A 91 -2.99 -7.17 1.50
N ASP A 92 -3.02 -8.43 1.09
CA ASP A 92 -2.26 -8.92 -0.05
C ASP A 92 -3.12 -8.99 -1.32
N ILE A 93 -4.44 -9.06 -1.17
CA ILE A 93 -5.41 -9.12 -2.26
C ILE A 93 -6.51 -8.11 -1.97
N TYR A 94 -6.88 -7.33 -2.98
CA TYR A 94 -7.96 -6.35 -2.91
C TYR A 94 -9.09 -6.80 -3.84
N LEU A 95 -10.31 -6.85 -3.31
CA LEU A 95 -11.51 -7.23 -4.05
C LEU A 95 -12.50 -6.07 -4.05
N SER A 96 -12.97 -5.72 -5.24
CA SER A 96 -14.01 -4.72 -5.41
C SER A 96 -15.39 -5.39 -5.33
N ASN A 97 -16.28 -4.90 -4.47
CA ASN A 97 -17.63 -5.42 -4.26
C ASN A 97 -18.72 -4.34 -4.46
N PRO A 98 -18.75 -3.65 -5.62
CA PRO A 98 -19.81 -2.70 -5.91
C PRO A 98 -21.15 -3.43 -6.10
N ASP A 99 -22.26 -2.75 -5.82
CA ASP A 99 -23.58 -3.21 -6.22
C ASP A 99 -23.66 -3.30 -7.75
N GLY A 100 -24.09 -4.45 -8.27
CA GLY A 100 -24.26 -4.65 -9.71
C GLY A 100 -25.50 -3.93 -10.27
N ASP A 101 -25.49 -3.69 -11.58
CA ASP A 101 -26.52 -2.93 -12.31
C ASP A 101 -27.91 -3.59 -12.32
N SER A 102 -28.00 -4.85 -11.90
CA SER A 102 -29.25 -5.61 -11.82
C SER A 102 -29.25 -6.58 -10.65
N ARG A 103 -30.45 -7.01 -10.23
CA ARG A 103 -30.62 -8.03 -9.19
C ARG A 103 -29.92 -9.35 -9.54
N VAL A 104 -29.87 -9.71 -10.83
CA VAL A 104 -29.20 -10.93 -11.31
C VAL A 104 -27.69 -10.75 -11.34
N GLY A 105 -27.21 -9.55 -11.69
CA GLY A 105 -25.79 -9.23 -11.78
C GLY A 105 -25.13 -8.79 -10.48
N LYS A 106 -25.88 -8.71 -9.37
CA LYS A 106 -25.45 -8.05 -8.13
C LYS A 106 -24.07 -8.52 -7.62
N LEU A 107 -23.80 -9.83 -7.71
CA LEU A 107 -22.57 -10.43 -7.18
C LEU A 107 -21.62 -10.93 -8.29
N THR A 108 -21.91 -10.67 -9.57
CA THR A 108 -21.13 -11.21 -10.68
C THR A 108 -19.68 -10.74 -10.63
N ASN A 109 -19.45 -9.46 -10.36
CA ASN A 109 -18.10 -8.89 -10.30
C ASN A 109 -17.26 -9.53 -9.18
N LEU A 110 -17.82 -9.63 -7.97
CA LEU A 110 -17.17 -10.28 -6.84
C LEU A 110 -16.93 -11.77 -7.09
N THR A 111 -17.94 -12.47 -7.62
CA THR A 111 -17.87 -13.91 -7.92
C THR A 111 -16.77 -14.22 -8.93
N ASN A 112 -16.64 -13.39 -9.98
CA ASN A 112 -15.57 -13.54 -10.96
C ASN A 112 -14.18 -13.36 -10.35
N GLN A 113 -14.00 -12.34 -9.50
CA GLN A 113 -12.72 -12.12 -8.81
C GLN A 113 -12.38 -13.27 -7.85
N ILE A 114 -13.34 -13.75 -7.05
CA ILE A 114 -13.15 -14.88 -6.13
C ILE A 114 -12.84 -16.17 -6.91
N THR A 115 -13.56 -16.44 -7.99
CA THR A 115 -13.33 -17.63 -8.83
C THR A 115 -11.93 -17.61 -9.42
N ARG A 116 -11.50 -16.45 -9.94
CA ARG A 116 -10.14 -16.23 -10.44
C ARG A 116 -9.09 -16.49 -9.34
N LEU A 117 -9.32 -15.93 -8.15
CA LEU A 117 -8.42 -16.07 -7.02
C LEU A 117 -8.29 -17.52 -6.54
N ILE A 118 -9.41 -18.22 -6.33
CA ILE A 118 -9.42 -19.63 -5.91
C ILE A 118 -8.73 -20.50 -6.96
N SER A 119 -8.92 -20.21 -8.25
CA SER A 119 -8.24 -20.92 -9.34
C SER A 119 -6.73 -20.75 -9.25
N LEU A 120 -6.24 -19.53 -9.03
CA LEU A 120 -4.82 -19.24 -8.81
C LEU A 120 -4.26 -19.84 -7.52
N MET A 121 -5.04 -19.87 -6.43
CA MET A 121 -4.63 -20.55 -5.19
C MET A 121 -4.49 -22.06 -5.36
N LYS A 122 -5.36 -22.67 -6.18
CA LYS A 122 -5.29 -24.10 -6.50
C LYS A 122 -4.19 -24.43 -7.49
N ARG A 123 -3.95 -23.56 -8.48
CA ARG A 123 -2.95 -23.74 -9.52
C ARG A 123 -2.26 -22.40 -9.83
N PRO A 124 -1.20 -22.06 -9.08
CA PRO A 124 -0.42 -20.85 -9.32
C PRO A 124 0.09 -20.77 -10.76
N GLY A 125 0.03 -19.58 -11.35
CA GLY A 125 0.49 -19.33 -12.71
C GLY A 125 -0.42 -19.86 -13.83
N ILE A 126 -1.62 -20.39 -13.52
CA ILE A 126 -2.59 -20.85 -14.54
C ILE A 126 -3.03 -19.73 -15.49
N ILE A 127 -3.01 -18.49 -15.02
CA ILE A 127 -3.22 -17.28 -15.82
C ILE A 127 -2.19 -16.23 -15.42
N THR A 128 -1.89 -15.31 -16.33
CA THR A 128 -0.98 -14.20 -16.06
C THR A 128 -1.65 -13.07 -15.27
N PRO A 129 -0.88 -12.27 -14.51
CA PRO A 129 -1.39 -11.08 -13.85
C PRO A 129 -1.88 -10.04 -14.87
N THR A 130 -2.93 -9.30 -14.48
CA THR A 130 -3.47 -8.18 -15.27
C THR A 130 -2.45 -7.03 -15.36
N ALA A 131 -2.65 -6.12 -16.30
CA ALA A 131 -1.82 -4.91 -16.37
C ALA A 131 -1.88 -4.09 -15.07
N LEU A 132 -3.06 -4.00 -14.44
CA LEU A 132 -3.25 -3.31 -13.16
C LEU A 132 -2.44 -3.95 -12.04
N GLU A 133 -2.49 -5.28 -11.91
CA GLU A 133 -1.72 -6.01 -10.89
C GLU A 133 -0.22 -5.88 -11.11
N ARG A 134 0.27 -5.98 -12.37
CA ARG A 134 1.69 -5.79 -12.66
C ARG A 134 2.15 -4.38 -12.30
N CYS A 135 1.39 -3.37 -12.71
CA CYS A 135 1.73 -1.97 -12.47
C CYS A 135 1.68 -1.62 -10.98
N MET A 136 0.61 -2.02 -10.29
CA MET A 136 0.49 -1.78 -8.85
C MET A 136 1.52 -2.56 -8.05
N GLN A 137 1.89 -3.78 -8.46
CA GLN A 137 2.97 -4.53 -7.83
C GLN A 137 4.31 -3.78 -7.92
N ILE A 138 4.63 -3.18 -9.07
CA ILE A 138 5.87 -2.39 -9.21
C ILE A 138 5.84 -1.16 -8.29
N ALA A 139 4.72 -0.42 -8.23
CA ALA A 139 4.56 0.69 -7.30
C ALA A 139 4.66 0.22 -5.84
N TYR A 140 4.04 -0.92 -5.51
CA TYR A 140 4.09 -1.52 -4.18
C TYR A 140 5.49 -1.95 -3.78
N THR A 141 6.28 -2.50 -4.70
CA THR A 141 7.70 -2.82 -4.46
C THR A 141 8.53 -1.56 -4.32
N ALA A 142 8.31 -0.53 -5.15
CA ALA A 142 9.04 0.73 -5.12
C ALA A 142 8.94 1.44 -3.75
N LYS A 143 7.80 1.29 -3.04
CA LYS A 143 7.62 1.87 -1.69
C LYS A 143 8.70 1.42 -0.69
N LEU A 144 9.32 0.25 -0.88
CA LEU A 144 10.37 -0.28 -0.01
C LEU A 144 11.67 0.53 -0.10
N ASN A 145 11.84 1.34 -1.14
CA ASN A 145 12.95 2.28 -1.27
C ASN A 145 12.73 3.57 -0.47
N SER A 146 11.57 3.75 0.16
CA SER A 146 11.24 4.96 0.92
C SER A 146 12.23 5.24 2.04
N GLY A 147 12.91 6.37 1.94
CA GLY A 147 13.72 6.95 3.00
C GLY A 147 12.91 7.65 4.10
N CYS A 148 11.61 7.88 3.86
CA CYS A 148 10.72 8.46 4.85
C CYS A 148 10.32 7.44 5.92
N ILE A 149 10.40 7.85 7.19
CA ILE A 149 10.00 7.01 8.34
C ILE A 149 8.54 7.18 8.75
N SER A 150 7.83 8.18 8.20
CA SER A 150 6.43 8.45 8.57
C SER A 150 5.44 7.59 7.78
N ARG A 151 5.68 7.39 6.48
CA ARG A 151 4.90 6.52 5.59
C ARG A 151 5.82 5.98 4.51
N GLN A 152 5.49 4.80 3.98
CA GLN A 152 6.17 4.23 2.82
C GLN A 152 5.19 4.18 1.67
N VAL A 153 5.40 5.05 0.67
CA VAL A 153 4.54 5.20 -0.49
C VAL A 153 5.37 4.96 -1.74
N GLY A 154 4.79 4.21 -2.67
CA GLY A 154 5.37 3.99 -3.99
C GLY A 154 4.39 4.41 -5.08
N ALA A 155 4.94 4.83 -6.21
CA ALA A 155 4.19 5.28 -7.37
C ALA A 155 4.81 4.76 -8.68
N LEU A 156 3.99 4.61 -9.69
CA LEU A 156 4.37 4.22 -11.04
C LEU A 156 3.54 5.02 -12.04
N ILE A 157 4.18 5.51 -13.09
CA ILE A 157 3.51 6.17 -14.21
C ILE A 157 3.66 5.32 -15.47
N THR A 158 2.58 5.17 -16.20
CA THR A 158 2.55 4.48 -17.49
C THR A 158 1.97 5.36 -18.59
N ASP A 159 2.20 4.98 -19.85
CA ASP A 159 1.33 5.43 -20.93
C ASP A 159 -0.04 4.72 -20.90
N ASN A 160 -0.88 5.02 -21.89
CA ASN A 160 -2.20 4.43 -22.07
C ASN A 160 -2.18 2.93 -22.40
N ASN A 161 -1.02 2.36 -22.74
CA ASN A 161 -0.82 0.94 -23.03
C ASN A 161 -0.21 0.19 -21.82
N PHE A 162 -0.15 0.82 -20.64
CA PHE A 162 0.48 0.28 -19.44
C PHE A 162 2.00 0.05 -19.57
N SER A 163 2.67 0.74 -20.51
CA SER A 163 4.14 0.71 -20.57
C SER A 163 4.70 1.64 -19.51
N VAL A 164 5.60 1.13 -18.67
CA VAL A 164 6.23 1.88 -17.59
C VAL A 164 7.05 3.04 -18.15
N LYS A 165 6.82 4.25 -17.63
CA LYS A 165 7.58 5.47 -17.97
C LYS A 165 8.45 5.94 -16.82
N ALA A 166 7.96 5.86 -15.58
CA ALA A 166 8.73 6.21 -14.39
C ALA A 166 8.19 5.52 -13.15
N ILE A 167 9.07 5.35 -12.17
CA ILE A 167 8.75 4.86 -10.83
C ILE A 167 9.08 5.96 -9.81
N GLY A 168 8.43 5.93 -8.66
CA GLY A 168 8.72 6.87 -7.59
C GLY A 168 8.45 6.27 -6.22
N TRP A 169 9.13 6.82 -5.23
CA TRP A 169 8.91 6.53 -3.81
C TRP A 169 9.18 7.79 -3.03
N ASN A 170 8.60 7.91 -1.85
CA ASN A 170 8.79 9.09 -1.05
C ASN A 170 10.17 9.09 -0.38
N ASP A 171 10.98 10.09 -0.69
CA ASP A 171 12.36 10.18 -0.23
C ASP A 171 12.83 11.64 -0.20
N THR A 172 13.92 11.91 0.52
CA THR A 172 14.54 13.24 0.57
C THR A 172 15.07 13.67 -0.80
N PRO A 173 15.22 14.98 -1.06
CA PRO A 173 15.82 15.49 -2.28
C PRO A 173 17.15 14.82 -2.62
N HIS A 174 17.46 14.72 -3.91
CA HIS A 174 18.69 14.08 -4.38
C HIS A 174 19.93 14.70 -3.70
N GLY A 175 20.79 13.85 -3.15
CA GLY A 175 21.98 14.25 -2.42
C GLY A 175 21.78 14.48 -0.92
N HIS A 176 20.54 14.43 -0.41
CA HIS A 176 20.27 14.46 1.03
C HIS A 176 20.25 13.06 1.63
N VAL A 177 20.64 12.95 2.91
CA VAL A 177 20.55 11.69 3.65
C VAL A 177 19.09 11.40 4.03
N PRO A 178 18.55 10.22 3.65
CA PRO A 178 17.22 9.76 4.00
C PRO A 178 16.91 9.78 5.50
N CYS A 179 15.66 10.10 5.87
CA CYS A 179 15.25 10.23 7.28
C CYS A 179 15.51 8.96 8.11
N ASN A 180 15.36 7.77 7.53
CA ASN A 180 15.60 6.48 8.18
C ASN A 180 17.07 6.17 8.46
N LEU A 181 18.00 6.83 7.75
CA LEU A 181 19.45 6.66 7.93
C LEU A 181 20.05 7.71 8.86
N ARG A 182 19.33 8.81 9.13
CA ARG A 182 19.76 9.84 10.08
C ARG A 182 19.65 9.32 11.50
N ASN A 183 20.52 9.82 12.37
CA ASN A 183 20.56 9.46 13.77
C ASN A 183 20.48 10.71 14.65
N ARG A 184 19.78 10.62 15.79
CA ARG A 184 19.65 11.72 16.75
C ARG A 184 20.96 12.07 17.45
N ASP A 185 21.74 11.07 17.83
CA ASP A 185 23.00 11.24 18.56
C ASP A 185 24.09 11.83 17.65
N ASP A 186 24.09 11.48 16.36
CA ASP A 186 25.01 12.09 15.38
C ASP A 186 24.79 13.61 15.27
N LEU A 187 23.53 14.07 15.25
CA LEU A 187 23.23 15.51 15.24
C LEU A 187 23.78 16.21 16.49
N LEU A 188 23.56 15.63 17.68
CA LEU A 188 23.93 16.24 18.95
C LEU A 188 25.43 16.18 19.25
N SER A 189 26.12 15.15 18.73
CA SER A 189 27.57 14.99 18.85
C SER A 189 28.35 15.72 17.76
N GLY A 190 27.67 16.23 16.73
CA GLY A 190 28.29 16.91 15.60
C GLY A 190 28.99 15.97 14.61
N LEU A 191 28.62 14.68 14.63
CA LEU A 191 29.02 13.68 13.64
C LEU A 191 28.13 13.79 12.39
N ASP A 192 28.56 13.17 11.29
CA ASP A 192 27.84 13.12 10.00
C ASP A 192 27.19 14.46 9.58
N LYS A 193 27.98 15.55 9.60
CA LYS A 193 27.49 16.93 9.39
C LYS A 193 26.76 17.14 8.05
N ILE A 194 26.98 16.25 7.08
CA ILE A 194 26.37 16.28 5.74
C ILE A 194 24.90 15.82 5.81
N ALA A 195 24.53 14.94 6.75
CA ALA A 195 23.16 14.49 6.94
C ALA A 195 22.22 15.59 7.45
N PHE A 196 22.76 16.65 8.06
CA PHE A 196 22.02 17.67 8.78
C PHE A 196 22.05 19.03 8.10
N SER A 197 20.87 19.65 8.00
CA SER A 197 20.72 21.00 7.44
C SER A 197 21.38 22.05 8.35
N ASN A 198 21.70 23.22 7.79
CA ASN A 198 22.23 24.32 8.60
C ASN A 198 21.24 24.79 9.66
N TYR A 199 19.93 24.66 9.43
CA TYR A 199 18.92 24.95 10.43
C TYR A 199 19.05 24.02 11.65
N GLU A 200 19.08 22.70 11.42
CA GLU A 200 19.19 21.71 12.51
C GLU A 200 20.50 21.83 13.31
N LYS A 201 21.57 22.30 12.67
CA LYS A 201 22.90 22.44 13.29
C LYS A 201 23.12 23.73 14.07
N ASN A 202 22.34 24.78 13.80
CA ASN A 202 22.63 26.12 14.34
C ASN A 202 21.44 26.80 15.03
N ASP A 203 20.21 26.34 14.83
CA ASP A 203 19.06 26.92 15.53
C ASP A 203 19.04 26.46 16.99
N GLU A 204 19.33 27.38 17.91
CA GLU A 204 19.44 27.08 19.35
C GLU A 204 18.13 26.54 19.93
N THR A 205 16.99 27.09 19.48
CA THR A 205 15.66 26.67 19.95
C THR A 205 15.41 25.21 19.55
N TYR A 206 15.73 24.87 18.30
CA TYR A 206 15.61 23.51 17.79
C TYR A 206 16.52 22.56 18.54
N ILE A 207 17.82 22.86 18.66
CA ILE A 207 18.81 21.98 19.30
C ILE A 207 18.45 21.72 20.76
N ASN A 208 18.07 22.75 21.52
CA ASN A 208 17.70 22.60 22.93
C ASN A 208 16.48 21.68 23.10
N ASN A 209 15.42 21.90 22.33
CA ASN A 209 14.23 21.03 22.37
C ASN A 209 14.54 19.61 21.89
N PHE A 210 15.35 19.48 20.84
CA PHE A 210 15.75 18.19 20.29
C PHE A 210 16.57 17.39 21.30
N LYS A 211 17.50 18.03 22.01
CA LYS A 211 18.31 17.43 23.08
C LYS A 211 17.44 16.93 24.24
N GLU A 212 16.47 17.74 24.68
CA GLU A 212 15.54 17.34 25.74
C GLU A 212 14.70 16.13 25.31
N ARG A 213 14.15 16.14 24.09
CA ARG A 213 13.39 15.01 23.54
C ARG A 213 14.26 13.78 23.29
N ASN A 214 15.56 13.93 23.02
CA ASN A 214 16.47 12.80 22.80
C ASN A 214 16.63 11.92 24.05
N LYS A 215 16.47 12.48 25.27
CA LYS A 215 16.65 11.75 26.53
C LYS A 215 15.81 10.48 26.64
N ARG A 216 14.61 10.46 26.04
CA ARG A 216 13.73 9.28 26.06
C ARG A 216 14.24 8.11 25.22
N TYR A 217 15.16 8.37 24.28
CA TYR A 217 15.68 7.36 23.36
C TYR A 217 17.04 6.78 23.79
N ILE A 218 17.66 7.26 24.88
CA ILE A 218 18.98 6.79 25.34
C ILE A 218 19.02 5.28 25.56
N LYS A 219 17.97 4.71 26.17
CA LYS A 219 17.87 3.25 26.38
C LYS A 219 17.79 2.47 25.06
N ILE A 220 17.20 3.06 24.03
CA ILE A 220 17.08 2.43 22.71
C ILE A 220 18.42 2.51 21.96
N ALA A 221 19.12 3.65 22.03
CA ALA A 221 20.45 3.81 21.46
C ALA A 221 21.43 2.74 22.01
N ALA A 222 21.34 2.44 23.31
CA ALA A 222 22.16 1.40 23.95
C ALA A 222 21.93 -0.02 23.41
N THR A 223 20.83 -0.27 22.67
CA THR A 223 20.56 -1.57 22.03
C THR A 223 21.23 -1.73 20.65
N GLY A 224 21.97 -0.72 20.18
CA GLY A 224 22.57 -0.69 18.85
C GLY A 224 21.59 -0.37 17.72
N ARG A 225 20.35 0.00 18.04
CA ARG A 225 19.34 0.43 17.07
C ARG A 225 19.58 1.86 16.63
N ASN A 226 19.43 2.12 15.32
CA ASN A 226 19.44 3.50 14.82
C ASN A 226 18.25 4.30 15.37
N VAL A 227 18.53 5.38 16.09
CA VAL A 227 17.51 6.29 16.60
C VAL A 227 17.25 7.38 15.55
N SER A 228 16.47 7.03 14.54
CA SER A 228 16.08 7.97 13.49
C SER A 228 14.97 8.93 13.94
N TYR A 229 14.77 10.01 13.18
CA TYR A 229 13.75 11.01 13.48
C TYR A 229 13.18 11.69 12.22
N CYS A 230 11.94 12.16 12.35
CA CYS A 230 11.27 12.92 11.32
C CYS A 230 11.38 14.40 11.67
N PHE A 231 12.05 15.19 10.84
CA PHE A 231 12.24 16.62 11.07
C PHE A 231 10.90 17.35 11.31
N LYS A 232 9.89 17.07 10.47
CA LYS A 232 8.53 17.61 10.61
C LYS A 232 7.96 17.37 12.01
N SER A 233 8.08 16.16 12.54
CA SER A 233 7.52 15.82 13.86
C SER A 233 8.22 16.56 14.99
N GLU A 234 9.55 16.71 14.91
CA GLU A 234 10.30 17.48 15.90
C GLU A 234 9.98 18.97 15.81
N PHE A 235 9.92 19.53 14.59
CA PHE A 235 9.57 20.92 14.34
C PHE A 235 8.15 21.26 14.83
N ASN A 236 7.16 20.45 14.45
CA ASN A 236 5.77 20.63 14.85
C ASN A 236 5.59 20.57 16.37
N SER A 237 6.36 19.72 17.06
CA SER A 237 6.34 19.67 18.52
C SER A 237 6.81 20.96 19.18
N ILE A 238 7.77 21.67 18.57
CA ILE A 238 8.33 22.90 19.13
C ILE A 238 7.33 24.03 18.98
N TYR A 239 6.79 24.21 17.77
CA TYR A 239 5.91 25.33 17.45
C TYR A 239 4.42 25.03 17.67
N LYS A 240 4.08 23.82 18.15
CA LYS A 240 2.71 23.35 18.35
C LYS A 240 1.82 23.56 17.13
N THR A 241 2.37 23.28 15.94
CA THR A 241 1.65 23.39 14.66
C THR A 241 1.38 22.01 14.07
N ASN A 242 0.36 21.91 13.22
CA ASN A 242 0.07 20.69 12.43
C ASN A 242 0.49 20.86 10.96
N ASN A 243 1.51 21.66 10.70
CA ASN A 243 1.90 21.97 9.33
C ASN A 243 2.45 20.71 8.62
N GLN A 244 1.97 20.46 7.40
CA GLN A 244 2.37 19.30 6.61
C GLN A 244 3.57 19.59 5.69
N VAL A 245 3.92 20.87 5.47
CA VAL A 245 4.88 21.26 4.42
C VAL A 245 6.36 21.07 4.81
N HIS A 246 6.68 20.97 6.11
CA HIS A 246 8.07 20.83 6.58
C HIS A 246 8.60 19.39 6.55
N THR A 247 7.96 18.51 5.78
CA THR A 247 8.54 17.19 5.50
C THR A 247 9.83 17.34 4.69
N ARG A 248 10.87 16.57 5.01
CA ARG A 248 12.08 16.51 4.17
C ARG A 248 11.87 15.67 2.92
N SER A 249 10.93 14.73 2.95
CA SER A 249 10.70 13.81 1.84
C SER A 249 9.73 14.40 0.83
N LEU A 250 10.11 14.32 -0.45
CA LEU A 250 9.20 14.45 -1.57
C LEU A 250 8.21 13.28 -1.55
N HIS A 251 7.05 13.47 -2.16
CA HIS A 251 6.04 12.42 -2.31
C HIS A 251 6.44 11.44 -3.43
N ALA A 252 5.88 10.23 -3.39
CA ALA A 252 6.23 9.18 -4.36
C ALA A 252 5.82 9.57 -5.78
N GLU A 253 4.62 10.13 -5.93
CA GLU A 253 4.06 10.60 -7.19
C GLU A 253 4.88 11.75 -7.76
N GLU A 254 5.26 12.70 -6.89
CA GLU A 254 6.15 13.80 -7.27
C GLU A 254 7.51 13.31 -7.76
N ASN A 255 8.12 12.37 -7.07
CA ASN A 255 9.37 11.77 -7.51
C ASN A 255 9.21 11.04 -8.85
N ALA A 256 8.11 10.32 -9.07
CA ALA A 256 7.83 9.68 -10.35
C ALA A 256 7.71 10.71 -11.49
N PHE A 257 7.02 11.83 -11.27
CA PHE A 257 6.94 12.92 -12.25
C PHE A 257 8.31 13.55 -12.53
N LEU A 258 9.08 13.84 -11.47
CA LEU A 258 10.40 14.46 -11.59
C LEU A 258 11.41 13.56 -12.28
N GLN A 259 11.33 12.23 -12.14
CA GLN A 259 12.23 11.31 -12.84
C GLN A 259 12.13 11.46 -14.37
N ILE A 260 10.92 11.64 -14.90
CA ILE A 260 10.70 11.85 -16.33
C ILE A 260 11.42 13.11 -16.80
N SER A 261 11.26 14.21 -16.06
CA SER A 261 11.92 15.48 -16.38
C SER A 261 13.43 15.45 -16.18
N LYS A 262 13.91 14.78 -15.12
CA LYS A 262 15.33 14.75 -14.73
C LYS A 262 16.18 13.95 -15.71
N TYR A 263 15.69 12.80 -16.18
CA TYR A 263 16.46 11.89 -17.03
C TYR A 263 16.11 11.99 -18.52
N GLY A 264 15.05 12.74 -18.86
CA GLY A 264 14.54 12.82 -20.22
C GLY A 264 13.69 11.61 -20.56
N GLY A 265 12.38 11.82 -20.70
CA GLY A 265 11.42 10.76 -21.01
C GLY A 265 10.35 11.21 -22.00
N GLN A 266 9.56 10.24 -22.47
CA GLN A 266 8.38 10.52 -23.30
C GLN A 266 7.29 11.20 -22.46
N GLY A 267 6.47 12.02 -23.11
CA GLY A 267 5.29 12.62 -22.48
C GLY A 267 4.33 11.56 -21.93
N ILE A 268 3.66 11.91 -20.84
CA ILE A 268 2.74 11.02 -20.09
C ILE A 268 1.27 11.45 -20.22
N TYR A 269 0.98 12.35 -21.14
CA TYR A 269 -0.38 12.79 -21.43
C TYR A 269 -1.26 11.61 -21.85
N GLY A 270 -2.45 11.49 -21.25
CA GLY A 270 -3.35 10.36 -21.45
C GLY A 270 -2.92 9.07 -20.73
N GLY A 271 -1.81 9.10 -20.00
CA GLY A 271 -1.26 7.98 -19.24
C GLY A 271 -1.96 7.72 -17.91
N PHE A 272 -1.43 6.76 -17.15
CA PHE A 272 -1.99 6.32 -15.86
C PHE A 272 -0.99 6.47 -14.73
N LEU A 273 -1.50 6.82 -13.56
CA LEU A 273 -0.74 6.86 -12.30
C LEU A 273 -1.22 5.70 -11.42
N PHE A 274 -0.29 4.91 -10.92
CA PHE A 274 -0.51 3.91 -9.87
C PHE A 274 0.20 4.39 -8.61
N THR A 275 -0.48 4.40 -7.47
CA THR A 275 0.12 4.84 -6.20
C THR A 275 -0.38 3.99 -5.04
N THR A 276 0.46 3.69 -4.07
CA THR A 276 0.04 2.88 -2.91
C THR A 276 -0.81 3.66 -1.91
N ALA A 277 -0.89 4.98 -2.03
CA ALA A 277 -1.78 5.85 -1.26
C ALA A 277 -2.34 6.92 -2.20
N SER A 278 -3.61 7.31 -2.04
CA SER A 278 -4.21 8.27 -2.97
C SER A 278 -3.49 9.64 -2.92
N PRO A 279 -3.42 10.38 -4.04
CA PRO A 279 -2.66 11.62 -4.10
C PRO A 279 -3.20 12.71 -3.15
N CYS A 280 -2.28 13.42 -2.49
CA CYS A 280 -2.59 14.68 -1.82
C CYS A 280 -2.95 15.79 -2.82
N GLU A 281 -3.41 16.94 -2.35
CA GLU A 281 -3.81 18.08 -3.20
C GLU A 281 -2.68 18.54 -4.13
N LEU A 282 -1.43 18.54 -3.66
CA LEU A 282 -0.27 18.94 -4.48
C LEU A 282 0.07 17.92 -5.55
N CYS A 283 -0.01 16.62 -5.24
CA CYS A 283 0.25 15.56 -6.21
C CYS A 283 -0.91 15.43 -7.22
N ALA A 284 -2.14 15.62 -6.77
CA ALA A 284 -3.32 15.70 -7.62
C ALA A 284 -3.20 16.85 -8.65
N LYS A 285 -2.77 18.04 -8.22
CA LYS A 285 -2.53 19.19 -9.13
C LYS A 285 -1.52 18.83 -10.21
N LYS A 286 -0.42 18.16 -9.83
CA LYS A 286 0.62 17.73 -10.77
C LYS A 286 0.11 16.66 -11.74
N ALA A 287 -0.60 15.65 -11.25
CA ALA A 287 -1.20 14.61 -12.08
C ALA A 287 -2.17 15.20 -13.11
N TYR A 288 -3.02 16.14 -12.68
CA TYR A 288 -3.94 16.87 -13.55
C TYR A 288 -3.18 17.69 -14.60
N GLN A 289 -2.20 18.51 -14.18
CA GLN A 289 -1.39 19.33 -15.08
C GLN A 289 -0.64 18.52 -16.14
N LEU A 290 -0.21 17.30 -15.80
CA LEU A 290 0.50 16.39 -16.69
C LEU A 290 -0.43 15.59 -17.63
N GLY A 291 -1.75 15.78 -17.50
CA GLY A 291 -2.75 15.11 -18.32
C GLY A 291 -2.90 13.62 -18.01
N ILE A 292 -2.67 13.20 -16.77
CA ILE A 292 -2.95 11.82 -16.34
C ILE A 292 -4.46 11.57 -16.47
N ARG A 293 -4.82 10.50 -17.18
CA ARG A 293 -6.22 10.14 -17.43
C ARG A 293 -6.85 9.35 -16.29
N LYS A 294 -6.06 8.49 -15.63
CA LYS A 294 -6.55 7.56 -14.62
C LYS A 294 -5.55 7.39 -13.48
N ILE A 295 -6.07 7.34 -12.25
CA ILE A 295 -5.27 7.18 -11.04
C ILE A 295 -5.78 5.95 -10.29
N PHE A 296 -4.94 4.93 -10.21
CA PHE A 296 -5.19 3.71 -9.44
C PHE A 296 -4.51 3.81 -8.07
N TYR A 297 -5.24 3.55 -6.99
CA TYR A 297 -4.70 3.67 -5.64
C TYR A 297 -5.16 2.57 -4.68
N ILE A 298 -4.36 2.29 -3.66
CA ILE A 298 -4.69 1.26 -2.64
C ILE A 298 -5.35 1.88 -1.41
N ASP A 299 -4.65 2.82 -0.76
CA ASP A 299 -5.12 3.43 0.49
C ASP A 299 -5.74 4.80 0.22
N PRO A 300 -7.04 5.03 0.53
CA PRO A 300 -7.63 6.35 0.48
C PRO A 300 -6.93 7.31 1.45
N TYR A 301 -6.47 8.44 0.95
CA TYR A 301 -5.82 9.48 1.74
C TYR A 301 -6.87 10.50 2.23
N PRO A 302 -6.84 10.89 3.51
CA PRO A 302 -7.75 11.91 4.02
C PRO A 302 -7.44 13.27 3.40
N GLY A 303 -8.45 13.92 2.81
CA GLY A 303 -8.29 15.23 2.21
C GLY A 303 -9.45 15.60 1.30
N ILE A 304 -9.30 16.73 0.61
CA ILE A 304 -10.29 17.22 -0.36
C ILE A 304 -9.77 17.10 -1.81
N SER A 305 -8.66 16.39 -2.02
CA SER A 305 -7.98 16.33 -3.33
C SER A 305 -8.92 15.86 -4.45
N ILE A 306 -9.80 14.90 -4.18
CA ILE A 306 -10.79 14.42 -5.16
C ILE A 306 -11.79 15.54 -5.50
N ALA A 307 -12.58 15.99 -4.52
CA ALA A 307 -13.65 16.97 -4.73
C ALA A 307 -13.15 18.36 -5.16
N HIS A 308 -11.93 18.75 -4.77
CA HIS A 308 -11.40 20.09 -5.04
C HIS A 308 -10.53 20.15 -6.31
N ILE A 309 -9.68 19.14 -6.54
CA ILE A 309 -8.68 19.18 -7.62
C ILE A 309 -9.05 18.25 -8.76
N ILE A 310 -9.31 16.98 -8.46
CA ILE A 310 -9.55 15.97 -9.49
C ILE A 310 -10.86 16.23 -10.23
N GLU A 311 -11.92 16.62 -9.51
CA GLU A 311 -13.25 16.90 -10.08
C GLU A 311 -13.44 18.37 -10.50
N GLY A 312 -12.40 19.20 -10.38
CA GLY A 312 -12.50 20.65 -10.51
C GLY A 312 -12.43 21.24 -11.92
N GLY A 313 -12.21 20.44 -12.97
CA GLY A 313 -12.01 20.95 -14.34
C GLY A 313 -12.75 20.16 -15.42
N GLU A 314 -12.34 20.35 -16.68
CA GLU A 314 -13.01 19.75 -17.85
C GLU A 314 -12.50 18.34 -18.20
N SER A 315 -11.25 18.01 -17.87
CA SER A 315 -10.56 16.76 -18.24
C SER A 315 -10.12 16.01 -16.99
N ASN A 316 -11.10 15.70 -16.14
CA ASN A 316 -10.89 15.14 -14.82
C ASN A 316 -10.29 13.72 -14.87
N PRO A 317 -9.14 13.47 -14.20
CA PRO A 317 -8.63 12.12 -14.05
C PRO A 317 -9.63 11.21 -13.33
N TYR A 318 -9.84 9.99 -13.82
CA TYR A 318 -10.70 9.03 -13.13
C TYR A 318 -9.94 8.34 -11.99
N MET A 319 -10.50 8.39 -10.78
CA MET A 319 -9.97 7.73 -9.59
C MET A 319 -10.52 6.30 -9.50
N GLU A 320 -9.64 5.31 -9.35
CA GLU A 320 -10.04 3.91 -9.20
C GLU A 320 -9.31 3.25 -8.02
N LEU A 321 -10.08 2.70 -7.09
CA LEU A 321 -9.52 1.87 -6.03
C LEU A 321 -9.02 0.55 -6.63
N PHE A 322 -7.78 0.20 -6.31
CA PHE A 322 -7.11 -0.97 -6.87
C PHE A 322 -7.83 -2.27 -6.48
N SER A 323 -8.00 -3.16 -7.45
CA SER A 323 -8.41 -4.55 -7.24
C SER A 323 -7.40 -5.49 -7.91
N GLY A 324 -7.01 -6.53 -7.16
CA GLY A 324 -6.03 -7.51 -7.60
C GLY A 324 -5.10 -7.96 -6.49
N ALA A 325 -4.19 -8.88 -6.82
CA ALA A 325 -3.16 -9.35 -5.90
C ALA A 325 -1.89 -8.49 -5.98
N ILE A 326 -1.29 -8.20 -4.82
CA ILE A 326 0.01 -7.53 -4.66
C ILE A 326 0.83 -8.22 -3.55
N GLY A 327 2.03 -7.71 -3.29
CA GLY A 327 2.88 -8.15 -2.19
C GLY A 327 3.22 -9.64 -2.26
N ARG A 328 3.05 -10.34 -1.14
CA ARG A 328 3.40 -11.77 -1.03
C ARG A 328 2.46 -12.64 -1.89
N SER A 329 1.17 -12.29 -1.94
CA SER A 329 0.18 -13.05 -2.71
C SER A 329 0.42 -12.97 -4.20
N PHE A 330 0.84 -11.82 -4.74
CA PHE A 330 1.18 -11.71 -6.16
C PHE A 330 2.18 -12.79 -6.60
N HIS A 331 3.31 -12.90 -5.88
CA HIS A 331 4.32 -13.91 -6.22
C HIS A 331 3.80 -15.34 -6.02
N LYS A 332 3.05 -15.61 -4.94
CA LYS A 332 2.49 -16.95 -4.68
C LYS A 332 1.46 -17.38 -5.72
N LEU A 333 0.64 -16.45 -6.21
CA LEU A 333 -0.45 -16.75 -7.14
C LEU A 333 0.03 -16.86 -8.58
N TYR A 334 1.04 -16.08 -8.98
CA TYR A 334 1.48 -16.02 -10.38
C TYR A 334 2.78 -16.78 -10.67
N SER A 335 3.48 -17.29 -9.66
CA SER A 335 4.65 -18.16 -9.88
C SER A 335 4.19 -19.60 -10.02
N PRO A 336 4.29 -20.21 -11.22
CA PRO A 336 3.95 -21.62 -11.39
C PRO A 336 4.98 -22.52 -10.68
N ILE A 337 4.55 -23.70 -10.26
CA ILE A 337 5.41 -24.69 -9.58
C ILE A 337 6.49 -25.22 -10.53
N MET A 338 6.13 -25.42 -11.79
CA MET A 338 7.00 -25.83 -12.89
C MET A 338 6.49 -25.22 -14.19
N ALA A 339 7.25 -25.32 -15.28
CA ALA A 339 6.75 -24.86 -16.58
C ALA A 339 5.47 -25.61 -16.97
N TYR A 340 4.47 -24.88 -17.47
CA TYR A 340 3.16 -25.45 -17.79
C TYR A 340 3.23 -26.59 -18.80
N LYS A 341 4.17 -26.51 -19.76
CA LYS A 341 4.45 -27.58 -20.72
C LYS A 341 4.85 -28.88 -20.02
N ASP A 342 5.72 -28.80 -19.02
CA ASP A 342 6.23 -29.98 -18.30
C ASP A 342 5.15 -30.59 -17.41
N GLU A 343 4.31 -29.75 -16.79
CA GLU A 343 3.15 -30.21 -16.03
C GLU A 343 2.17 -30.98 -16.93
N LEU A 344 1.88 -30.47 -18.14
CA LEU A 344 1.02 -31.15 -19.11
C LEU A 344 1.63 -32.49 -19.55
N ASN A 345 2.93 -32.53 -19.83
CA ASN A 345 3.62 -33.77 -20.20
C ASN A 345 3.56 -34.82 -19.08
N ALA A 346 3.67 -34.40 -17.82
CA ALA A 346 3.57 -35.30 -16.67
C ALA A 346 2.14 -35.82 -16.45
N LEU A 347 1.11 -35.02 -16.76
CA LEU A 347 -0.30 -35.37 -16.62
C LEU A 347 -0.86 -36.15 -17.82
N ALA A 348 -0.24 -35.99 -18.98
CA ALA A 348 -0.52 -36.75 -20.19
C ALA A 348 0.66 -37.69 -20.48
N PRO A 349 0.91 -38.71 -19.62
CA PRO A 349 1.90 -39.72 -19.95
C PRO A 349 1.50 -40.28 -21.31
N GLU A 350 2.42 -40.27 -22.28
CA GLU A 350 2.19 -40.91 -23.56
C GLU A 350 1.65 -42.32 -23.31
N ILE A 351 0.63 -42.70 -24.07
CA ILE A 351 0.35 -44.11 -24.34
C ILE A 351 1.60 -44.59 -25.08
N VAL A 352 2.63 -44.99 -24.35
CA VAL A 352 3.77 -45.70 -24.91
C VAL A 352 3.17 -46.93 -25.59
N PRO A 353 3.25 -47.10 -26.93
CA PRO A 353 3.02 -48.40 -27.50
C PRO A 353 4.07 -49.31 -26.86
N LYS A 354 3.64 -50.41 -26.23
CA LYS A 354 4.54 -51.51 -25.88
C LYS A 354 5.44 -51.79 -27.10
N GLY A 355 6.70 -51.40 -27.01
CA GLY A 355 7.52 -51.25 -28.21
C GLY A 355 8.95 -50.84 -27.93
N ILE A 356 9.58 -51.45 -26.92
CA ILE A 356 11.02 -51.71 -27.00
C ILE A 356 11.15 -53.24 -27.06
N PRO A 357 11.59 -53.81 -28.20
CA PRO A 357 11.85 -55.24 -28.33
C PRO A 357 13.25 -55.62 -27.82
N ALA A 358 13.30 -56.84 -27.27
CA ALA A 358 14.42 -57.65 -26.74
C ALA A 358 15.07 -57.18 -25.43
#